data_AF-A0A8T2N2T3-F1
#
_entry.id   AF-A0A8T2N2T3-F1
#
_cell.length_a   1.000
_cell.length_b   1.000
_cell.length_c   1.000
_cell.angle_alpha   90.00
_cell.angle_beta   90.00
_cell.angle_gamma   90.00
#
_symmetry.space_group_name_H-M   'P 1'
#
loop_
_entity.id
_entity.type
_entity.pdbx_description
1 polymer ?
#
loop_
_entity_poly.entity_id
_entity_poly.type
_entity_poly.pdbx_seq_one_letter_code
_entity_poly.pdbx_strand_id
1 'polypeptide(L)'
;MEDNRMHNAVEFIKDQLYFAILQQKSLTLAKKKIIFYTCGDQKKQANAAYLIGSYAKTPEEAYSLLISRNATYLPFRDASFGTCMYNLNILDCLRAISKALQFGWLDFSKFDVEEYEHYERAENGDFNWIVPGKFLAFSGPHPKSKIENGYPLHAPEAYFPYFRKHNVSTIVRLNKKMYDSKRFTDTGFEHHDLFFRVWAGPGL
;
A
#
# COMPACT_ATOMS: atom_id res chain seq x y z
N MET A 1 -22.56 37.94 -4.81
CA MET A 1 -22.91 37.26 -6.08
C MET A 1 -21.82 36.24 -6.34
N GLU A 2 -21.94 35.08 -5.70
CA GLU A 2 -21.02 33.96 -5.86
C GLU A 2 -21.25 33.30 -7.22
N ASP A 3 -20.16 33.05 -7.94
CA ASP A 3 -20.16 32.52 -9.30
C ASP A 3 -20.64 31.07 -9.30
N ASN A 4 -21.95 30.91 -9.55
CA ASN A 4 -22.69 29.64 -9.58
C ASN A 4 -22.31 28.73 -10.76
N ARG A 5 -21.13 28.94 -11.38
CA ARG A 5 -20.62 28.20 -12.56
C ARG A 5 -19.66 27.07 -12.22
N MET A 6 -19.17 26.96 -10.98
CA MET A 6 -18.25 25.88 -10.58
C MET A 6 -18.93 24.62 -10.04
N HIS A 7 -20.24 24.65 -9.75
CA HIS A 7 -20.94 23.49 -9.17
C HIS A 7 -21.11 22.29 -10.13
N ASN A 8 -20.98 22.50 -11.45
CA ASN A 8 -21.16 21.44 -12.45
C ASN A 8 -19.84 20.91 -13.07
N ALA A 9 -18.68 21.28 -12.51
CA ALA A 9 -17.37 20.98 -13.10
C ALA A 9 -16.38 20.27 -12.15
N VAL A 10 -16.77 20.01 -10.90
CA VAL A 10 -15.84 19.55 -9.86
C VAL A 10 -16.42 18.30 -9.21
N GLU A 11 -15.72 17.18 -9.37
CA GLU A 11 -16.09 15.91 -8.75
C GLU A 11 -14.90 15.39 -7.93
N PHE A 12 -15.16 15.12 -6.64
CA PHE A 12 -14.15 14.72 -5.67
C PHE A 12 -13.80 13.23 -5.85
N ILE A 13 -12.52 12.91 -5.99
CA ILE A 13 -12.04 11.52 -6.09
C ILE A 13 -11.55 11.11 -4.70
N LYS A 14 -12.19 10.10 -4.08
CA LYS A 14 -11.70 9.50 -2.83
C LYS A 14 -10.51 8.59 -3.12
N ASP A 15 -9.57 8.59 -2.17
CA ASP A 15 -8.18 8.11 -2.30
C ASP A 15 -7.97 6.66 -2.75
N GLN A 16 -8.97 5.77 -2.70
CA GLN A 16 -8.77 4.32 -2.90
C GLN A 16 -8.88 3.83 -4.37
N LEU A 17 -9.47 4.61 -5.27
CA LEU A 17 -9.69 4.21 -6.68
C LEU A 17 -9.19 5.28 -7.67
N TYR A 18 -8.18 6.04 -7.28
CA TYR A 18 -7.72 7.22 -8.03
C TYR A 18 -7.50 6.94 -9.52
N PHE A 19 -6.76 5.87 -9.84
CA PHE A 19 -6.42 5.53 -11.23
C PHE A 19 -7.63 5.05 -12.05
N ALA A 20 -8.48 4.20 -11.47
CA ALA A 20 -9.71 3.73 -12.13
C ALA A 20 -10.67 4.90 -12.41
N ILE A 21 -10.81 5.82 -11.43
CA ILE A 21 -11.68 6.99 -11.55
C ILE A 21 -11.10 7.99 -12.57
N LEU A 22 -9.79 8.24 -12.57
CA LEU A 22 -9.16 9.10 -13.57
C LEU A 22 -9.32 8.57 -14.99
N GLN A 23 -9.09 7.27 -15.20
CA GLN A 23 -9.20 6.65 -16.52
C GLN A 23 -10.64 6.68 -17.04
N GLN A 24 -11.61 6.34 -16.20
CA GLN A 24 -13.04 6.39 -16.55
C GLN A 24 -13.51 7.83 -16.86
N LYS A 25 -13.10 8.80 -16.02
CA LYS A 25 -13.48 10.22 -16.20
C LYS A 25 -12.79 10.88 -17.38
N SER A 26 -11.56 10.50 -17.70
CA SER A 26 -10.86 11.04 -18.89
C SER A 26 -11.60 10.70 -20.19
N LEU A 27 -12.25 9.53 -20.25
CA LEU A 27 -12.99 9.10 -21.45
C LEU A 27 -14.31 9.87 -21.62
N THR A 28 -15.01 10.16 -20.52
CA THR A 28 -16.32 10.85 -20.55
C THR A 28 -16.20 12.38 -20.58
N LEU A 29 -15.04 12.94 -20.17
CA LEU A 29 -14.81 14.37 -20.05
C LEU A 29 -13.78 14.92 -21.06
N ALA A 30 -13.60 14.26 -22.20
CA ALA A 30 -12.56 14.60 -23.20
C ALA A 30 -12.51 16.08 -23.66
N LYS A 31 -13.61 16.84 -23.49
CA LYS A 31 -13.69 18.29 -23.83
C LYS A 31 -13.59 19.24 -22.62
N LYS A 32 -13.41 18.72 -21.40
CA LYS A 32 -13.35 19.52 -20.17
C LYS A 32 -11.96 19.41 -19.54
N LYS A 33 -11.51 20.50 -18.92
CA LYS A 33 -10.30 20.49 -18.09
C LYS A 33 -10.61 19.78 -16.78
N ILE A 34 -9.88 18.71 -16.48
CA ILE A 34 -9.98 18.00 -15.20
C ILE A 34 -9.03 18.68 -14.21
N ILE A 35 -9.53 19.04 -13.04
CA ILE A 35 -8.76 19.66 -11.96
C ILE A 35 -8.73 18.69 -10.79
N PHE A 36 -7.55 18.17 -10.48
CA PHE A 36 -7.31 17.44 -9.23
C PHE A 36 -6.88 18.43 -8.16
N TYR A 37 -7.60 18.46 -7.04
CA TYR A 37 -7.34 19.40 -5.95
C TYR A 37 -7.48 18.70 -4.61
N THR A 38 -6.96 19.35 -3.59
CA THR A 38 -6.92 18.89 -2.20
C THR A 38 -7.10 20.09 -1.29
N CYS A 39 -7.34 19.87 0.00
CA CYS A 39 -7.51 20.96 0.95
C CYS A 39 -6.15 21.55 1.41
N GLY A 40 -6.20 22.54 2.30
CA GLY A 40 -5.00 23.22 2.83
C GLY A 40 -4.11 22.38 3.74
N ASP A 41 -4.47 21.12 4.03
CA ASP A 41 -3.67 20.23 4.88
C ASP A 41 -2.42 19.74 4.12
N GLN A 42 -1.24 20.02 4.66
CA GLN A 42 0.04 19.72 3.99
C GLN A 42 0.28 18.21 3.79
N LYS A 43 -0.25 17.34 4.66
CA LYS A 43 -0.12 15.88 4.51
C LYS A 43 -0.98 15.41 3.35
N LYS A 44 -2.22 15.90 3.26
CA LYS A 44 -3.10 15.63 2.12
C LYS A 44 -2.57 16.21 0.81
N GLN A 45 -1.85 17.34 0.86
CA GLN A 45 -1.15 17.89 -0.31
C GLN A 45 -0.02 16.99 -0.81
N ALA A 46 0.82 16.48 0.10
CA ALA A 46 1.87 15.53 -0.26
C ALA A 46 1.30 14.24 -0.87
N ASN A 47 0.24 13.67 -0.25
CA ASN A 47 -0.45 12.50 -0.78
C ASN A 47 -1.03 12.75 -2.17
N ALA A 48 -1.75 13.87 -2.36
CA ALA A 48 -2.35 14.23 -3.64
C ALA A 48 -1.28 14.42 -4.73
N ALA A 49 -0.19 15.12 -4.42
CA ALA A 49 0.92 15.33 -5.34
C ALA A 49 1.60 14.01 -5.74
N TYR A 50 1.80 13.10 -4.79
CA TYR A 50 2.31 11.76 -5.07
C TYR A 50 1.37 10.95 -5.96
N LEU A 51 0.06 10.97 -5.70
CA LEU A 51 -0.94 10.22 -6.48
C LEU A 51 -0.97 10.69 -7.95
N ILE A 52 -1.06 12.01 -8.19
CA ILE A 52 -1.06 12.53 -9.58
C ILE A 52 0.31 12.31 -10.25
N GLY A 53 1.41 12.48 -9.50
CA GLY A 53 2.76 12.26 -10.03
C GLY A 53 2.98 10.81 -10.46
N SER A 54 2.39 9.85 -9.74
CA SER A 54 2.51 8.41 -10.05
C SER A 54 1.82 8.02 -11.35
N TYR A 55 0.95 8.87 -11.90
CA TYR A 55 0.32 8.68 -13.21
C TYR A 55 1.19 9.15 -14.39
N ALA A 56 2.21 9.96 -14.14
CA ALA A 56 3.03 10.55 -15.19
C ALA A 56 4.10 9.57 -15.72
N LYS A 57 4.65 9.89 -16.90
CA LYS A 57 5.53 8.97 -17.65
C LYS A 57 6.91 8.78 -17.01
N THR A 58 7.54 9.84 -16.49
CA THR A 58 8.84 9.74 -15.82
C THR A 58 8.82 10.42 -14.46
N PRO A 59 9.50 9.86 -13.43
CA PRO A 59 9.55 10.45 -12.10
C PRO A 59 10.08 11.89 -12.07
N GLU A 60 11.14 12.17 -12.84
CA GLU A 60 11.80 13.47 -12.89
C GLU A 60 10.91 14.55 -13.51
N GLU A 61 10.24 14.27 -14.64
CA GLU A 61 9.32 15.22 -15.26
C GLU A 61 8.11 15.49 -14.36
N ALA A 62 7.54 14.42 -13.78
CA ALA A 62 6.42 14.51 -12.86
C ALA A 62 6.75 15.40 -11.66
N TYR A 63 7.90 15.14 -11.03
CA TYR A 63 8.35 15.89 -9.87
C TYR A 63 8.66 17.36 -10.20
N SER A 64 9.30 17.63 -11.35
CA SER A 64 9.57 18.99 -11.82
C SER A 64 8.29 19.81 -11.98
N LEU A 65 7.22 19.19 -12.52
CA LEU A 65 5.91 19.82 -12.64
C LEU A 65 5.26 20.08 -11.27
N LEU A 66 5.37 19.13 -10.34
CA LEU A 66 4.81 19.25 -8.98
C LEU A 66 5.43 20.41 -8.19
N ILE A 67 6.74 20.60 -8.29
CA ILE A 67 7.44 21.69 -7.58
C ILE A 67 7.45 23.01 -8.36
N SER A 68 6.85 23.03 -9.55
CA SER A 68 6.75 24.26 -10.35
C SER A 68 6.03 25.35 -9.54
N ARG A 69 6.47 26.60 -9.71
CA ARG A 69 5.95 27.77 -8.95
C ARG A 69 6.26 27.74 -7.45
N ASN A 70 7.39 27.13 -7.07
CA ASN A 70 7.91 27.08 -5.68
C ASN A 70 7.00 26.33 -4.70
N ALA A 71 6.27 25.32 -5.18
CA ALA A 71 5.51 24.44 -4.30
C ALA A 71 6.45 23.56 -3.46
N THR A 72 6.12 23.37 -2.18
CA THR A 72 6.86 22.51 -1.25
C THR A 72 5.90 21.49 -0.64
N TYR A 73 6.40 20.28 -0.41
CA TYR A 73 5.61 19.17 0.13
C TYR A 73 6.29 18.58 1.36
N LEU A 74 5.48 18.17 2.34
CA LEU A 74 5.99 17.43 3.49
C LEU A 74 6.57 16.08 3.02
N PRO A 75 7.77 15.71 3.48
CA PRO A 75 8.28 14.35 3.29
C PRO A 75 7.41 13.31 4.00
N PHE A 76 7.41 12.08 3.48
CA PHE A 76 6.82 10.91 4.11
C PHE A 76 7.71 10.39 5.22
N ARG A 77 7.10 10.10 6.36
CA ARG A 77 7.75 9.53 7.55
C ARG A 77 7.34 8.07 7.73
N ASP A 78 8.08 7.36 8.57
CA ASP A 78 7.75 6.00 8.97
C ASP A 78 6.64 5.93 10.04
N ALA A 79 6.20 4.71 10.34
CA ALA A 79 5.12 4.42 11.29
C ALA A 79 5.59 4.24 12.75
N SER A 80 6.87 4.51 13.06
CA SER A 80 7.37 4.37 14.44
C SER A 80 6.79 5.40 15.40
N PHE A 81 6.78 5.03 16.68
CA PHE A 81 6.57 5.94 17.78
C PHE A 81 7.82 6.81 17.99
N GLY A 82 7.66 8.13 17.95
CA GLY A 82 8.74 9.09 18.22
C GLY A 82 9.18 9.89 17.00
N THR A 83 10.43 10.34 17.04
CA THR A 83 11.03 11.21 16.02
C THR A 83 11.42 10.39 14.79
N CYS A 84 11.01 10.85 13.61
CA CYS A 84 11.39 10.21 12.36
C CYS A 84 12.85 10.56 12.02
N MET A 85 13.69 9.53 11.84
CA MET A 85 15.12 9.68 11.56
C MET A 85 15.45 9.67 10.06
N TYR A 86 14.51 9.21 9.23
CA TYR A 86 14.70 9.10 7.78
C TYR A 86 13.37 9.33 7.07
N ASN A 87 13.35 10.32 6.19
CA ASN A 87 12.14 10.67 5.44
C ASN A 87 12.34 10.39 3.95
N LEU A 88 11.26 10.01 3.28
CA LEU A 88 11.21 9.87 1.83
C LEU A 88 10.50 11.08 1.22
N ASN A 89 11.06 11.68 0.17
CA ASN A 89 10.36 12.71 -0.57
C ASN A 89 9.51 12.09 -1.71
N ILE A 90 8.70 12.91 -2.37
CA ILE A 90 7.84 12.45 -3.48
C ILE A 90 8.67 11.84 -4.61
N LEU A 91 9.82 12.42 -4.97
CA LEU A 91 10.67 11.89 -6.06
C LEU A 91 11.20 10.49 -5.74
N ASP A 92 11.55 10.20 -4.48
CA ASP A 92 11.97 8.87 -4.06
C ASP A 92 10.85 7.84 -4.29
N CYS A 93 9.61 8.18 -3.91
CA CYS A 93 8.44 7.33 -4.12
C CYS A 93 8.12 7.15 -5.62
N LEU A 94 8.19 8.21 -6.43
CA LEU A 94 7.95 8.13 -7.88
C LEU A 94 8.98 7.24 -8.58
N ARG A 95 10.25 7.32 -8.16
CA ARG A 95 11.31 6.42 -8.67
C ARG A 95 11.07 4.97 -8.27
N ALA A 96 10.54 4.72 -7.07
CA ALA A 96 10.16 3.37 -6.66
C ALA A 96 9.05 2.78 -7.55
N ILE A 97 8.01 3.57 -7.86
CA ILE A 97 6.94 3.16 -8.79
C ILE A 97 7.50 2.87 -10.19
N SER A 98 8.35 3.75 -10.73
CA SER A 98 8.98 3.54 -12.03
C SER A 98 9.80 2.24 -12.09
N LYS A 99 10.59 1.95 -11.04
CA LYS A 99 11.32 0.67 -10.94
C LYS A 99 10.37 -0.53 -10.79
N ALA A 100 9.32 -0.41 -9.99
CA ALA A 100 8.33 -1.48 -9.81
C ALA A 100 7.65 -1.83 -11.15
N LEU A 101 7.31 -0.84 -11.97
CA LEU A 101 6.81 -1.03 -13.33
C LEU A 101 7.87 -1.70 -14.23
N GLN A 102 9.12 -1.20 -14.20
CA GLN A 102 10.23 -1.74 -14.99
C GLN A 102 10.52 -3.22 -14.68
N PHE A 103 10.46 -3.62 -13.41
CA PHE A 103 10.68 -4.99 -12.98
C PHE A 103 9.41 -5.86 -12.99
N GLY A 104 8.28 -5.31 -13.42
CA GLY A 104 7.00 -6.04 -13.50
C GLY A 104 6.39 -6.39 -12.14
N TRP A 105 6.75 -5.67 -11.07
CA TRP A 105 6.16 -5.82 -9.74
C TRP A 105 4.79 -5.15 -9.65
N LEU A 106 4.57 -4.14 -10.49
CA LEU A 106 3.31 -3.43 -10.62
C LEU A 106 2.83 -3.54 -12.08
N ASP A 107 1.63 -4.05 -12.29
CA ASP A 107 0.97 -4.15 -13.60
C ASP A 107 -0.51 -3.79 -13.41
N PHE A 108 -0.86 -2.53 -13.69
CA PHE A 108 -2.24 -2.04 -13.53
C PHE A 108 -3.26 -2.75 -14.42
N SER A 109 -2.84 -3.45 -15.49
CA SER A 109 -3.75 -4.20 -16.35
C SER A 109 -4.17 -5.54 -15.75
N LYS A 110 -3.41 -6.03 -14.76
CA LYS A 110 -3.64 -7.32 -14.08
C LYS A 110 -3.89 -7.17 -12.58
N PHE A 111 -3.77 -5.96 -12.06
CA PHE A 111 -3.93 -5.69 -10.63
C PHE A 111 -5.38 -5.89 -10.22
N ASP A 112 -5.62 -6.85 -9.33
CA ASP A 112 -6.93 -7.14 -8.77
C ASP A 112 -7.14 -6.30 -7.50
N VAL A 113 -7.86 -5.19 -7.65
CA VAL A 113 -8.15 -4.26 -6.54
C VAL A 113 -9.03 -4.92 -5.48
N GLU A 114 -9.97 -5.77 -5.89
CA GLU A 114 -10.90 -6.42 -4.96
C GLU A 114 -10.16 -7.45 -4.10
N GLU A 115 -9.27 -8.24 -4.69
CA GLU A 115 -8.41 -9.17 -3.94
C GLU A 115 -7.50 -8.42 -2.96
N TYR A 116 -6.85 -7.34 -3.42
CA TYR A 116 -5.98 -6.51 -2.58
C TYR A 116 -6.73 -5.92 -1.38
N GLU A 117 -7.85 -5.23 -1.61
CA GLU A 117 -8.66 -4.60 -0.56
C GLU A 117 -9.34 -5.63 0.36
N HIS A 118 -9.57 -6.86 -0.12
CA HIS A 118 -10.07 -7.93 0.72
C HIS A 118 -9.00 -8.38 1.71
N TYR A 119 -7.82 -8.77 1.24
CA TYR A 119 -6.80 -9.40 2.08
C TYR A 119 -5.92 -8.41 2.88
N GLU A 120 -5.92 -7.12 2.54
CA GLU A 120 -5.27 -6.10 3.39
C GLU A 120 -5.96 -5.95 4.76
N ARG A 121 -7.22 -6.40 4.89
CA ARG A 121 -7.96 -6.26 6.13
C ARG A 121 -7.57 -7.32 7.15
N ALA A 122 -7.51 -6.89 8.42
CA ALA A 122 -7.19 -7.78 9.53
C ALA A 122 -8.12 -8.99 9.61
N GLU A 123 -9.42 -8.83 9.33
CA GLU A 123 -10.38 -9.94 9.32
C GLU A 123 -10.09 -11.03 8.29
N ASN A 124 -9.36 -10.70 7.21
CA ASN A 124 -9.08 -11.61 6.11
C ASN A 124 -7.62 -12.10 6.08
N GLY A 125 -6.79 -11.65 7.03
CA GLY A 125 -5.44 -12.19 7.24
C GLY A 125 -4.34 -11.12 7.34
N ASP A 126 -4.62 -9.88 6.95
CA ASP A 126 -3.66 -8.76 6.91
C ASP A 126 -2.37 -9.16 6.16
N PHE A 127 -2.49 -9.30 4.84
CA PHE A 127 -1.36 -9.63 3.98
C PHE A 127 -1.41 -8.95 2.62
N ASN A 128 -0.22 -8.73 2.06
CA ASN A 128 -0.04 -8.06 0.79
C ASN A 128 1.12 -8.67 0.00
N TRP A 129 0.96 -8.75 -1.33
CA TRP A 129 2.07 -9.06 -2.23
C TRP A 129 3.00 -7.85 -2.32
N ILE A 130 4.28 -8.07 -2.00
CA ILE A 130 5.33 -7.06 -2.18
C ILE A 130 5.99 -7.26 -3.55
N VAL A 131 6.21 -8.52 -3.93
CA VAL A 131 6.63 -8.90 -5.28
C VAL A 131 5.72 -10.05 -5.73
N PRO A 132 4.88 -9.86 -6.77
CA PRO A 132 3.91 -10.88 -7.20
C PRO A 132 4.55 -12.25 -7.46
N GLY A 133 3.99 -13.29 -6.83
CA GLY A 133 4.47 -14.66 -6.97
C GLY A 133 5.84 -14.94 -6.35
N LYS A 134 6.40 -14.00 -5.57
CA LYS A 134 7.71 -14.15 -4.91
C LYS A 134 7.68 -13.82 -3.43
N PHE A 135 7.23 -12.63 -3.05
CA PHE A 135 7.22 -12.17 -1.67
C PHE A 135 5.83 -11.71 -1.25
N LEU A 136 5.26 -12.44 -0.30
CA LEU A 136 4.03 -12.09 0.41
C LEU A 136 4.38 -11.74 1.86
N ALA A 137 3.99 -10.54 2.30
CA ALA A 137 4.13 -10.12 3.68
C ALA A 137 2.78 -10.29 4.38
N PHE A 138 2.75 -10.89 5.57
CA PHE A 138 1.54 -11.15 6.32
C PHE A 138 1.74 -10.99 7.83
N SER A 139 0.65 -10.70 8.55
CA SER A 139 0.63 -10.65 10.00
C SER A 139 1.01 -12.00 10.62
N GLY A 140 1.74 -11.96 11.75
CA GLY A 140 2.22 -13.18 12.41
C GLY A 140 1.07 -14.02 12.97
N PRO A 141 0.92 -15.30 12.59
CA PRO A 141 -0.15 -16.14 13.11
C PRO A 141 -0.12 -16.35 14.62
N HIS A 142 -1.29 -16.65 15.18
CA HIS A 142 -1.50 -16.99 16.57
C HIS A 142 -1.72 -18.50 16.76
N PRO A 143 -1.66 -19.04 18.00
CA PRO A 143 -1.90 -20.46 18.24
C PRO A 143 -3.31 -20.92 17.85
N LYS A 144 -4.31 -20.03 17.85
CA LYS A 144 -5.70 -20.35 17.53
C LYS A 144 -6.35 -19.14 16.88
N SER A 145 -7.25 -19.40 15.92
CA SER A 145 -8.11 -18.35 15.39
C SER A 145 -9.14 -17.96 16.43
N LYS A 146 -9.23 -16.68 16.77
CA LYS A 146 -10.21 -16.13 17.72
C LYS A 146 -10.39 -14.64 17.51
N ILE A 147 -11.50 -14.10 17.98
CA ILE A 147 -11.67 -12.66 18.13
C ILE A 147 -11.24 -12.30 19.56
N GLU A 148 -10.28 -11.40 19.71
CA GLU A 148 -9.80 -10.88 20.99
C GLU A 148 -9.96 -9.37 21.02
N ASN A 149 -10.82 -8.87 21.92
CA ASN A 149 -11.15 -7.43 22.02
C ASN A 149 -11.61 -6.80 20.69
N GLY A 150 -12.35 -7.54 19.88
CA GLY A 150 -12.81 -7.11 18.55
C GLY A 150 -11.77 -7.29 17.43
N TYR A 151 -10.55 -7.72 17.75
CA TYR A 151 -9.51 -7.98 16.76
C TYR A 151 -9.47 -9.46 16.35
N PRO A 152 -9.53 -9.76 15.05
CA PRO A 152 -9.40 -11.12 14.54
C PRO A 152 -7.93 -11.55 14.62
N LEU A 153 -7.70 -12.68 15.29
CA LEU A 153 -6.42 -13.37 15.30
C LEU A 153 -6.55 -14.63 14.46
N HIS A 154 -5.55 -14.90 13.63
CA HIS A 154 -5.57 -16.03 12.69
C HIS A 154 -4.56 -17.09 13.07
N ALA A 155 -4.99 -18.35 13.09
CA ALA A 155 -4.08 -19.49 13.12
C ALA A 155 -3.41 -19.72 11.75
N PRO A 156 -2.28 -20.45 11.68
CA PRO A 156 -1.63 -20.81 10.42
C PRO A 156 -2.58 -21.32 9.33
N GLU A 157 -3.55 -22.16 9.69
CA GLU A 157 -4.48 -22.82 8.76
C GLU A 157 -5.38 -21.84 8.02
N ALA A 158 -5.63 -20.65 8.58
CA ALA A 158 -6.42 -19.62 7.92
C ALA A 158 -5.78 -19.18 6.59
N TYR A 159 -4.45 -19.26 6.49
CA TYR A 159 -3.69 -18.83 5.32
C TYR A 159 -3.52 -19.95 4.27
N PHE A 160 -3.69 -21.22 4.64
CA PHE A 160 -3.35 -22.35 3.77
C PHE A 160 -4.10 -22.38 2.43
N PRO A 161 -5.43 -22.08 2.37
CA PRO A 161 -6.14 -22.09 1.10
C PRO A 161 -5.54 -21.09 0.10
N TYR A 162 -5.25 -19.87 0.56
CA TYR A 162 -4.63 -18.84 -0.26
C TYR A 162 -3.19 -19.23 -0.64
N PHE A 163 -2.40 -19.66 0.33
CA PHE A 163 -1.00 -20.03 0.10
C PHE A 163 -0.87 -21.15 -0.93
N ARG A 164 -1.71 -22.18 -0.86
CA ARG A 164 -1.71 -23.28 -1.84
C ARG A 164 -2.17 -22.83 -3.21
N LYS A 165 -3.27 -22.06 -3.29
CA LYS A 165 -3.78 -21.50 -4.56
C LYS A 165 -2.70 -20.66 -5.27
N HIS A 166 -1.88 -19.96 -4.51
CA HIS A 166 -0.83 -19.07 -5.04
C HIS A 166 0.59 -19.67 -4.97
N ASN A 167 0.72 -20.99 -4.79
CA ASN A 167 2.00 -21.72 -4.80
C ASN A 167 3.05 -21.18 -3.81
N VAL A 168 2.62 -20.66 -2.66
CA VAL A 168 3.52 -20.33 -1.56
C VAL A 168 4.09 -21.64 -1.00
N SER A 169 5.40 -21.80 -1.05
CA SER A 169 6.09 -23.01 -0.58
C SER A 169 6.75 -22.84 0.79
N THR A 170 7.22 -21.62 1.09
CA THR A 170 8.19 -21.38 2.17
C THR A 170 7.76 -20.22 3.04
N ILE A 171 7.74 -20.45 4.35
CA ILE A 171 7.36 -19.46 5.38
C ILE A 171 8.60 -19.09 6.18
N VAL A 172 8.86 -17.79 6.30
CA VAL A 172 9.97 -17.26 7.08
C VAL A 172 9.41 -16.45 8.24
N ARG A 173 9.64 -16.91 9.47
CA ARG A 173 9.25 -16.19 10.68
C ARG A 173 10.42 -15.35 11.19
N LEU A 174 10.16 -14.05 11.33
CA LEU A 174 11.13 -13.05 11.77
C LEU A 174 10.93 -12.62 13.24
N ASN A 175 9.75 -12.90 13.81
CA ASN A 175 9.34 -12.47 15.15
C ASN A 175 9.44 -13.59 16.19
N LYS A 176 9.07 -13.27 17.44
CA LYS A 176 9.00 -14.24 18.53
C LYS A 176 8.07 -15.39 18.15
N LYS A 177 8.41 -16.62 18.55
CA LYS A 177 7.60 -17.81 18.29
C LYS A 177 6.24 -17.71 19.00
N MET A 178 5.21 -17.29 18.26
CA MET A 178 3.82 -17.20 18.73
C MET A 178 2.97 -18.41 18.33
N TYR A 179 3.48 -19.29 17.46
CA TYR A 179 2.80 -20.52 17.01
C TYR A 179 3.83 -21.64 16.80
N ASP A 180 3.38 -22.89 16.74
CA ASP A 180 4.25 -24.03 16.41
C ASP A 180 4.47 -24.11 14.90
N SER A 181 5.74 -24.11 14.45
CA SER A 181 6.10 -24.22 13.03
C SER A 181 5.66 -25.55 12.42
N LYS A 182 5.47 -26.59 13.22
CA LYS A 182 4.96 -27.89 12.77
C LYS A 182 3.63 -27.80 12.04
N ARG A 183 2.79 -26.81 12.38
CA ARG A 183 1.51 -26.59 11.72
C ARG A 183 1.67 -26.30 10.23
N PHE A 184 2.78 -25.68 9.83
CA PHE A 184 3.13 -25.49 8.42
C PHE A 184 3.85 -26.71 7.86
N THR A 185 4.86 -27.25 8.54
CA THR A 185 5.69 -28.34 7.99
C THR A 185 4.92 -29.64 7.80
N ASP A 186 4.03 -29.98 8.73
CA ASP A 186 3.20 -31.19 8.65
C ASP A 186 2.18 -31.13 7.51
N THR A 187 1.99 -29.95 6.91
CA THR A 187 1.05 -29.72 5.81
C THR A 187 1.73 -29.37 4.48
N GLY A 188 3.05 -29.57 4.41
CA GLY A 188 3.84 -29.51 3.18
C GLY A 188 4.52 -28.16 2.90
N PHE A 189 4.49 -27.21 3.82
CA PHE A 189 5.24 -25.95 3.69
C PHE A 189 6.63 -26.06 4.33
N GLU A 190 7.63 -25.45 3.70
CA GLU A 190 8.91 -25.21 4.35
C GLU A 190 8.77 -24.08 5.38
N HIS A 191 9.46 -24.20 6.52
CA HIS A 191 9.39 -23.19 7.57
C HIS A 191 10.79 -22.88 8.13
N HIS A 192 11.13 -21.59 8.18
CA HIS A 192 12.40 -21.10 8.70
C HIS A 192 12.18 -20.05 9.79
N ASP A 193 12.90 -20.18 10.89
CA ASP A 193 12.99 -19.15 11.92
C ASP A 193 14.26 -18.32 11.70
N LEU A 194 14.11 -17.06 11.31
CA LEU A 194 15.19 -16.07 11.20
C LEU A 194 14.93 -14.93 12.18
N PHE A 195 14.90 -15.27 13.46
CA PHE A 195 14.57 -14.31 14.51
C PHE A 195 15.63 -13.21 14.65
N PHE A 196 15.18 -11.96 14.64
CA PHE A 196 15.95 -10.82 15.11
C PHE A 196 15.12 -10.05 16.15
N ARG A 197 15.79 -9.40 17.11
CA ARG A 197 15.08 -8.47 18.00
C ARG A 197 14.53 -7.34 17.15
N VAL A 198 13.21 -7.19 17.15
CA VAL A 198 12.57 -5.97 16.67
C VAL A 198 13.13 -4.83 17.52
N TRP A 199 13.65 -3.79 16.86
CA TRP A 199 14.04 -2.56 17.54
C TRP A 199 12.76 -1.91 18.09
N ALA A 200 12.38 -2.27 19.30
CA ALA A 200 11.67 -1.35 20.17
C ALA A 200 12.74 -0.36 20.62
N GLY A 201 12.59 0.93 20.27
CA GLY A 201 13.43 1.96 20.84
C GLY A 201 13.43 1.85 22.38
N PRO A 202 14.44 2.41 23.06
CA PRO A 202 14.46 2.38 24.52
C PRO A 202 13.22 3.12 25.06
N GLY A 203 12.29 2.39 25.69
CA GLY A 203 11.18 2.97 26.46
C GLY A 203 9.77 2.70 25.94
N LEU A 204 9.32 1.44 26.00
CA LEU A 204 7.95 1.13 26.45
C LEU A 204 8.03 0.53 27.85
#